data_AF-A0A639BZC3-F1
#
_entry.id   AF-A0A639BZC3-F1
#
_cell.length_a   1.000
_cell.length_b   1.000
_cell.length_c   1.000
_cell.angle_alpha   90.00
_cell.angle_beta   90.00
_cell.angle_gamma   90.00
#
_symmetry.space_group_name_H-M   'P 1'
#
loop_
_entity.id
_entity.type
_entity.pdbx_description
1 polymer ?
#
loop_
_entity_poly.entity_id
_entity_poly.type
_entity_poly.pdbx_seq_one_letter_code
_entity_poly.pdbx_strand_id
1 'polypeptide(L)'
;MELNEKAKVAALYQELSKADVSDPNKLVGQLESAAKSMMQSMNSHLIKDEQIKTSVFNFAHMNEQYRQLSEQQMKIVDSVQLLMKQVESMGLDKPTQDNWLSKTLSNYQRGYLENDIFTEAAGAMVWMAAKAIQKIFFEPDNAKQQQAAQELKKDIGKMTKALGVELSRLQLEVKTEQRHELMSDAISNAKRLEKSGQQKEADKLIVSTYNKLSHSAKKEYSQYQPRPEHQKSISQAQSREKERQAASSIQHQQHSEKRIDRDKNQSIGR
;
A
#
# COMPACT_ATOMS: atom_id res chain seq x y z
N MET A 1 -5.70 3.35 10.53
CA MET A 1 -5.89 3.87 9.16
C MET A 1 -6.22 2.71 8.22
N GLU A 2 -7.34 2.82 7.51
CA GLU A 2 -7.80 1.85 6.50
C GLU A 2 -6.93 1.89 5.22
N LEU A 3 -6.99 0.86 4.37
CA LEU A 3 -6.15 0.79 3.16
C LEU A 3 -6.45 1.93 2.16
N ASN A 4 -7.70 2.35 2.06
CA ASN A 4 -8.13 3.50 1.25
C ASN A 4 -7.49 4.81 1.73
N GLU A 5 -7.40 5.05 3.03
CA GLU A 5 -6.77 6.20 3.67
C GLU A 5 -5.26 6.16 3.48
N LYS A 6 -4.64 4.99 3.67
CA LYS A 6 -3.21 4.77 3.37
C LYS A 6 -2.88 5.08 1.90
N ALA A 7 -3.77 4.69 0.98
CA ALA A 7 -3.64 5.02 -0.44
C ALA A 7 -3.74 6.53 -0.71
N LYS A 8 -4.63 7.26 -0.01
CA LYS A 8 -4.71 8.72 -0.10
C LYS A 8 -3.41 9.38 0.37
N VAL A 9 -2.83 8.92 1.47
CA VAL A 9 -1.54 9.44 1.98
C VAL A 9 -0.43 9.24 0.93
N ALA A 10 -0.31 8.03 0.37
CA ALA A 10 0.68 7.76 -0.67
C ALA A 10 0.47 8.62 -1.93
N ALA A 11 -0.79 8.82 -2.35
CA ALA A 11 -1.12 9.64 -3.51
C ALA A 11 -0.74 11.12 -3.32
N LEU A 12 -0.98 11.68 -2.13
CA LEU A 12 -0.58 13.07 -1.82
C LEU A 12 0.94 13.26 -1.90
N TYR A 13 1.72 12.30 -1.36
CA TYR A 13 3.18 12.31 -1.50
C TYR A 13 3.61 12.20 -2.97
N GLN A 14 2.96 11.32 -3.74
CA GLN A 14 3.25 11.15 -5.15
C GLN A 14 2.99 12.44 -5.96
N GLU A 15 1.90 13.14 -5.70
CA GLU A 15 1.63 14.43 -6.36
C GLU A 15 2.63 15.50 -5.96
N LEU A 16 2.96 15.62 -4.67
CA LEU A 16 3.98 16.55 -4.20
C LEU A 16 5.38 16.26 -4.76
N SER A 17 5.71 14.98 -4.99
CA SER A 17 7.01 14.61 -5.58
C SER A 17 7.21 15.17 -6.99
N LYS A 18 6.11 15.50 -7.69
CA LYS A 18 6.09 16.10 -9.02
C LYS A 18 6.09 17.62 -8.98
N ALA A 19 6.02 18.24 -7.80
CA ALA A 19 5.98 19.69 -7.65
C ALA A 19 7.15 20.38 -8.37
N ASP A 20 6.84 21.47 -9.05
CA ASP A 20 7.87 22.36 -9.58
C ASP A 20 8.48 23.16 -8.44
N VAL A 21 9.81 23.15 -8.39
CA VAL A 21 10.63 23.79 -7.35
C VAL A 21 11.28 25.08 -7.87
N SER A 22 11.04 25.44 -9.12
CA SER A 22 11.39 26.77 -9.67
C SER A 22 10.63 27.90 -8.99
N ASP A 23 9.46 27.60 -8.40
CA ASP A 23 8.66 28.49 -7.57
C ASP A 23 8.54 27.93 -6.13
N PRO A 24 9.52 28.25 -5.25
CA PRO A 24 9.51 27.80 -3.87
C PRO A 24 8.26 28.20 -3.09
N ASN A 25 7.67 29.37 -3.37
CA ASN A 25 6.48 29.84 -2.65
C ASN A 25 5.25 28.98 -2.97
N LYS A 26 5.10 28.59 -4.24
CA LYS A 26 4.04 27.65 -4.65
C LYS A 26 4.18 26.29 -4.00
N LEU A 27 5.40 25.78 -3.82
CA LEU A 27 5.66 24.53 -3.10
C LEU A 27 5.13 24.60 -1.65
N VAL A 28 5.33 25.72 -0.94
CA VAL A 28 4.82 25.88 0.43
C VAL A 28 3.29 25.78 0.45
N GLY A 29 2.60 26.41 -0.50
CA GLY A 29 1.13 26.30 -0.61
C GLY A 29 0.66 24.87 -0.89
N GLN A 30 1.36 24.13 -1.77
CA GLN A 30 1.05 22.73 -2.04
C GLN A 30 1.25 21.84 -0.81
N LEU A 31 2.33 22.06 -0.05
CA LEU A 31 2.60 21.35 1.20
C LEU A 31 1.53 21.62 2.26
N GLU A 32 1.09 22.86 2.40
CA GLU A 32 0.00 23.23 3.30
C GLU A 32 -1.31 22.51 2.92
N SER A 33 -1.66 22.48 1.64
CA SER A 33 -2.91 21.88 1.18
C SER A 33 -2.89 20.35 1.32
N ALA A 34 -1.73 19.73 1.08
CA ALA A 34 -1.52 18.31 1.36
C ALA A 34 -1.60 18.02 2.87
N ALA A 35 -0.98 18.85 3.71
CA ALA A 35 -1.02 18.73 5.16
C ALA A 35 -2.46 18.81 5.70
N LYS A 36 -3.27 19.76 5.20
CA LYS A 36 -4.72 19.83 5.52
C LYS A 36 -5.45 18.54 5.17
N SER A 37 -5.23 18.03 3.97
CA SER A 37 -5.90 16.82 3.47
C SER A 37 -5.52 15.58 4.29
N MET A 38 -4.26 15.48 4.71
CA MET A 38 -3.77 14.41 5.59
C MET A 38 -4.39 14.50 6.97
N MET A 39 -4.45 15.70 7.56
CA MET A 39 -5.05 15.88 8.88
C MET A 39 -6.55 15.56 8.90
N GLN A 40 -7.30 15.93 7.86
CA GLN A 40 -8.69 15.52 7.71
C GLN A 40 -8.86 14.00 7.61
N SER A 41 -7.87 13.30 7.03
CA SER A 41 -7.88 11.84 6.93
C SER A 41 -7.52 11.16 8.25
N MET A 42 -6.70 11.80 9.09
CA MET A 42 -6.31 11.28 10.40
C MET A 42 -7.34 11.58 11.49
N ASN A 43 -8.09 12.68 11.35
CA ASN A 43 -9.06 13.12 12.32
C ASN A 43 -10.27 13.74 11.60
N SER A 44 -11.44 13.13 11.74
CA SER A 44 -12.69 13.59 11.10
C SER A 44 -13.18 14.93 11.64
N HIS A 45 -12.66 15.37 12.79
CA HIS A 45 -12.97 16.65 13.39
C HIS A 45 -11.69 17.49 13.51
N LEU A 46 -11.58 18.51 12.64
CA LEU A 46 -10.60 19.58 12.84
C LEU A 46 -10.90 20.25 14.18
N ILE A 47 -9.96 20.15 15.13
CA ILE A 47 -10.07 20.80 16.44
C ILE A 47 -10.17 22.31 16.19
N LYS A 48 -11.22 22.94 16.72
CA LYS A 48 -11.42 24.40 16.65
C LYS A 48 -10.30 25.10 17.43
N ASP A 49 -9.82 26.24 16.93
CA ASP A 49 -8.67 26.98 17.47
C ASP A 49 -8.84 27.31 18.98
N GLU A 50 -10.09 27.50 19.43
CA GLU A 50 -10.47 27.76 20.82
C GLU A 50 -10.16 26.60 21.80
N GLN A 51 -9.99 25.37 21.29
CA GLN A 51 -9.78 24.16 22.11
C GLN A 51 -8.31 23.78 22.29
N ILE A 52 -7.38 24.45 21.60
CA ILE A 52 -5.96 24.08 21.63
C ILE A 52 -5.19 25.02 22.56
N LYS A 53 -4.73 24.47 23.70
CA LYS A 53 -3.79 25.19 24.57
C LYS A 53 -2.50 25.49 23.80
N THR A 54 -1.98 26.70 24.03
CA THR A 54 -0.72 27.30 23.55
C THR A 54 0.27 26.33 22.90
N SER A 55 0.51 26.53 21.60
CA SER A 55 1.59 25.85 20.86
C SER A 55 2.96 26.22 21.43
N VAL A 56 3.87 25.26 21.45
CA VAL A 56 5.29 25.45 21.82
C VAL A 56 6.04 26.26 20.75
N PHE A 57 5.46 26.46 19.56
CA PHE A 57 6.02 27.33 18.52
C PHE A 57 5.62 28.79 18.73
N ASN A 58 6.50 29.56 19.36
CA ASN A 58 6.28 30.98 19.60
C ASN A 58 6.77 31.83 18.41
N PHE A 59 5.86 32.14 17.49
CA PHE A 59 6.10 33.11 16.40
C PHE A 59 6.21 34.56 16.89
N ALA A 60 6.15 34.84 18.20
CA ALA A 60 6.37 36.19 18.72
C ALA A 60 7.75 36.78 18.35
N HIS A 61 8.77 35.93 18.09
CA HIS A 61 10.07 36.38 17.54
C HIS A 61 10.03 36.67 16.03
N MET A 62 8.92 36.41 15.34
CA MET A 62 8.73 36.63 13.91
C MET A 62 7.82 37.81 13.58
N ASN A 63 7.41 38.61 14.57
CA ASN A 63 6.38 39.64 14.36
C ASN A 63 6.72 40.65 13.25
N GLU A 64 8.00 40.99 13.05
CA GLU A 64 8.43 41.89 11.97
C GLU A 64 8.57 41.21 10.62
N GLN A 65 9.11 39.99 10.55
CA GLN A 65 9.23 39.23 9.30
C GLN A 65 7.88 38.69 8.81
N TYR A 66 6.98 38.33 9.73
CA TYR A 66 5.62 37.93 9.44
C TYR A 66 4.82 39.07 8.79
N ARG A 67 5.01 40.32 9.25
CA ARG A 67 4.40 41.51 8.64
C ARG A 67 4.91 41.81 7.23
N GLN A 68 6.06 41.26 6.83
CA GLN A 68 6.61 41.40 5.48
C GLN A 68 6.04 40.37 4.50
N LEU A 69 5.29 39.38 4.99
CA LEU A 69 4.62 38.40 4.15
C LEU A 69 3.39 38.99 3.47
N SER A 70 3.08 38.49 2.28
CA SER A 70 1.79 38.74 1.64
C SER A 70 0.64 38.16 2.46
N GLU A 71 -0.58 38.68 2.27
CA GLU A 71 -1.78 38.17 2.96
C GLU A 71 -1.99 36.67 2.75
N GLN A 72 -1.69 36.16 1.55
CA GLN A 72 -1.79 34.74 1.26
C GLN A 72 -0.74 33.91 2.02
N GLN A 73 0.50 34.40 2.13
CA GLN A 73 1.55 33.73 2.89
C GLN A 73 1.22 33.72 4.39
N MET A 74 0.69 34.82 4.95
CA MET A 74 0.22 34.87 6.34
C MET A 74 -0.85 33.82 6.61
N LYS A 75 -1.87 33.70 5.74
CA LYS A 75 -2.91 32.66 5.86
C LYS A 75 -2.34 31.24 5.85
N ILE A 76 -1.34 30.97 5.02
CA ILE A 76 -0.65 29.67 4.98
C ILE A 76 0.07 29.42 6.30
N VAL A 77 0.78 30.42 6.84
CA VAL A 77 1.49 30.31 8.12
C VAL A 77 0.51 29.99 9.26
N ASP A 78 -0.56 30.76 9.41
CA ASP A 78 -1.56 30.55 10.46
C ASP A 78 -2.20 29.17 10.35
N SER A 79 -2.50 28.76 9.11
CA SER A 79 -3.06 27.44 8.86
C SER A 79 -2.12 26.32 9.27
N VAL A 80 -0.84 26.39 8.91
CA VAL A 80 0.14 25.35 9.26
C VAL A 80 0.37 25.31 10.77
N GLN A 81 0.39 26.46 11.44
CA GLN A 81 0.46 26.51 12.91
C GLN A 81 -0.69 25.76 13.58
N LEU A 82 -1.92 25.94 13.07
CA LEU A 82 -3.08 25.21 13.58
C LEU A 82 -2.94 23.70 13.36
N LEU A 83 -2.46 23.27 12.19
CA LEU A 83 -2.22 21.86 11.90
C LEU A 83 -1.14 21.27 12.83
N MET A 84 -0.06 22.00 13.11
CA MET A 84 1.00 21.55 14.03
C MET A 84 0.46 21.29 15.43
N LYS A 85 -0.33 22.24 15.96
CA LYS A 85 -1.01 22.09 17.24
C LYS A 85 -1.89 20.83 17.30
N GLN A 86 -2.59 20.54 16.21
CA GLN A 86 -3.42 19.33 16.11
C GLN A 86 -2.55 18.07 16.12
N VAL A 87 -1.47 18.03 15.35
CA VAL A 87 -0.52 16.90 15.33
C VAL A 87 0.10 16.67 16.71
N GLU A 88 0.53 17.73 17.40
CA GLU A 88 1.03 17.65 18.78
C GLU A 88 -0.04 17.08 19.74
N SER A 89 -1.30 17.52 19.63
CA SER A 89 -2.40 16.99 20.45
C SER A 89 -2.71 15.51 20.21
N MET A 90 -2.29 14.96 19.06
CA MET A 90 -2.42 13.55 18.72
C MET A 90 -1.24 12.70 19.21
N GLY A 91 -0.30 13.30 19.97
CA GLY A 91 0.90 12.61 20.45
C GLY A 91 2.00 12.46 19.40
N LEU A 92 1.86 13.12 18.25
CA LEU A 92 2.91 13.16 17.22
C LEU A 92 3.80 14.37 17.49
N ASP A 93 4.78 14.17 18.37
CA ASP A 93 5.63 15.26 18.84
C ASP A 93 6.41 15.93 17.71
N LYS A 94 6.74 17.21 17.95
CA LYS A 94 7.67 17.96 17.11
C LYS A 94 8.95 17.16 16.91
N PRO A 95 9.41 16.99 15.66
CA PRO A 95 10.67 16.32 15.43
C PRO A 95 11.81 17.08 16.11
N THR A 96 12.49 16.41 17.04
CA THR A 96 13.64 16.96 17.79
C THR A 96 14.89 17.12 16.93
N GLN A 97 14.89 16.55 15.72
CA GLN A 97 16.01 16.60 14.77
C GLN A 97 15.55 17.05 13.39
N ASP A 98 16.34 17.89 12.72
CA ASP A 98 16.04 18.40 11.38
C ASP A 98 15.95 17.32 10.29
N ASN A 99 16.55 16.16 10.54
CA ASN A 99 16.62 15.00 9.65
C ASN A 99 15.52 13.95 9.93
N TRP A 100 14.46 14.33 10.65
CA TRP A 100 13.45 13.42 11.18
C TRP A 100 12.90 12.43 10.14
N LEU A 101 12.71 12.85 8.88
CA LEU A 101 12.26 11.96 7.82
C LEU A 101 13.21 10.77 7.60
N SER A 102 14.51 11.03 7.66
CA SER A 102 15.54 9.99 7.55
C SER A 102 15.50 9.06 8.77
N LYS A 103 15.18 9.58 9.96
CA LYS A 103 14.96 8.79 11.17
C LYS A 103 13.70 7.92 11.05
N THR A 104 12.57 8.48 10.58
CA THR A 104 11.32 7.73 10.34
C THR A 104 11.53 6.60 9.33
N LEU A 105 12.24 6.87 8.23
CA LEU A 105 12.59 5.83 7.26
C LEU A 105 13.52 4.76 7.85
N SER A 106 14.50 5.17 8.67
CA SER A 106 15.38 4.22 9.36
C SER A 106 14.62 3.36 10.38
N ASN A 107 13.71 3.95 11.15
CA ASN A 107 12.87 3.24 12.11
C ASN A 107 11.91 2.30 11.39
N TYR A 108 11.31 2.72 10.27
CA TYR A 108 10.50 1.87 9.42
C TYR A 108 11.28 0.64 8.95
N GLN A 109 12.48 0.84 8.39
CA GLN A 109 13.34 -0.26 7.94
C GLN A 109 13.75 -1.21 9.07
N ARG A 110 13.84 -0.71 10.31
CA ARG A 110 14.19 -1.48 11.50
C ARG A 110 12.97 -2.08 12.22
N GLY A 111 11.75 -1.73 11.81
CA GLY A 111 10.52 -2.13 12.49
C GLY A 111 10.30 -1.46 13.85
N TYR A 112 10.88 -0.29 14.11
CA TYR A 112 10.86 0.42 15.39
C TYR A 112 9.84 1.57 15.42
N LEU A 113 8.91 1.63 14.47
CA LEU A 113 7.86 2.64 14.54
C LEU A 113 6.84 2.26 15.61
N GLU A 114 6.40 3.25 16.38
CA GLU A 114 5.29 3.10 17.31
C GLU A 114 3.95 3.02 16.56
N ASN A 115 3.82 3.75 15.45
CA ASN A 115 2.66 3.70 14.56
C ASN A 115 3.03 3.15 13.16
N ASP A 116 2.03 2.87 12.33
CA ASP A 116 2.30 2.50 10.94
C ASP A 116 2.91 3.67 10.14
N ILE A 117 3.73 3.36 9.14
CA ILE A 117 4.46 4.36 8.34
C ILE A 117 3.55 5.39 7.65
N PHE A 118 2.28 5.09 7.37
CA PHE A 118 1.37 6.07 6.77
C PHE A 118 0.87 7.09 7.78
N THR A 119 0.64 6.67 9.03
CA THR A 119 0.31 7.57 10.13
C THR A 119 1.49 8.51 10.43
N GLU A 120 2.70 7.95 10.49
CA GLU A 120 3.94 8.72 10.66
C GLU A 120 4.15 9.72 9.50
N ALA A 121 3.91 9.28 8.27
CA ALA A 121 4.01 10.12 7.08
C ALA A 121 2.88 11.16 6.95
N ALA A 122 1.75 10.97 7.62
CA ALA A 122 0.70 11.98 7.63
C ALA A 122 1.04 13.14 8.59
N GLY A 123 1.51 12.84 9.81
CA GLY A 123 1.98 13.88 10.75
C GLY A 123 3.24 14.60 10.24
N ALA A 124 4.16 13.85 9.65
CA ALA A 124 5.31 14.34 8.91
C ALA A 124 5.04 15.51 7.94
N MET A 125 3.93 15.43 7.20
CA MET A 125 3.61 16.40 6.16
C MET A 125 3.41 17.80 6.75
N VAL A 126 2.77 17.86 7.91
CA VAL A 126 2.56 19.10 8.66
C VAL A 126 3.90 19.70 9.08
N TRP A 127 4.83 18.89 9.58
CA TRP A 127 6.17 19.35 9.95
C TRP A 127 7.01 19.79 8.74
N MET A 128 6.86 19.13 7.59
CA MET A 128 7.51 19.57 6.34
C MET A 128 6.95 20.91 5.86
N ALA A 129 5.64 21.13 5.96
CA ALA A 129 5.04 22.44 5.65
C ALA A 129 5.58 23.54 6.58
N ALA A 130 5.71 23.25 7.88
CA ALA A 130 6.29 24.19 8.85
C ALA A 130 7.76 24.51 8.53
N LYS A 131 8.56 23.50 8.19
CA LYS A 131 9.95 23.67 7.76
C LYS A 131 10.05 24.48 6.46
N ALA A 132 9.12 24.28 5.53
CA ALA A 132 9.06 25.02 4.27
C ALA A 132 8.76 26.51 4.52
N ILE A 133 7.81 26.83 5.40
CA ILE A 133 7.58 28.21 5.85
C ILE A 133 8.87 28.85 6.38
N GLN A 134 9.56 28.16 7.30
CA GLN A 134 10.77 28.70 7.92
C GLN A 134 11.91 28.94 6.93
N LYS A 135 12.12 28.01 6.00
CA LYS A 135 13.27 28.06 5.07
C LYS A 135 12.98 28.74 3.74
N ILE A 136 11.72 28.99 3.41
CA ILE A 136 11.32 29.58 2.12
C ILE A 136 10.69 30.96 2.35
N PHE A 137 9.60 31.05 3.10
CA PHE A 137 8.90 32.34 3.27
C PHE A 137 9.74 33.37 4.04
N PHE A 138 10.60 32.93 4.95
CA PHE A 138 11.40 33.81 5.79
C PHE A 138 12.89 33.88 5.40
N GLU A 139 13.26 33.24 4.29
CA GLU A 139 14.61 33.33 3.75
C GLU A 139 14.66 34.46 2.71
N PRO A 140 15.43 35.54 2.91
CA PRO A 140 15.52 36.64 1.94
C PRO A 140 16.31 36.27 0.66
N ASP A 141 17.16 35.24 0.69
CA ASP A 141 17.98 34.83 -0.45
C ASP A 141 17.27 33.79 -1.34
N ASN A 142 16.95 34.18 -2.57
CA ASN A 142 16.28 33.30 -3.56
C ASN A 142 17.05 32.01 -3.86
N ALA A 143 18.38 32.01 -3.87
CA ALA A 143 19.16 30.81 -4.13
C ALA A 143 19.04 29.83 -2.96
N LYS A 144 19.01 30.35 -1.72
CA LYS A 144 18.77 29.53 -0.52
C LYS A 144 17.34 29.01 -0.45
N GLN A 145 16.34 29.80 -0.86
CA GLN A 145 14.96 29.32 -0.99
C GLN A 145 14.87 28.15 -1.98
N GLN A 146 15.50 28.28 -3.16
CA GLN A 146 15.54 27.20 -4.14
C GLN A 146 16.25 25.96 -3.62
N GLN A 147 17.38 26.12 -2.93
CA GLN A 147 18.07 25.00 -2.29
C GLN A 147 17.16 24.29 -1.27
N ALA A 148 16.47 25.03 -0.41
CA ALA A 148 15.53 24.48 0.56
C ALA A 148 14.37 23.73 -0.13
N ALA A 149 13.82 24.28 -1.22
CA ALA A 149 12.78 23.62 -2.00
C ALA A 149 13.27 22.30 -2.62
N GLN A 150 14.51 22.26 -3.12
CA GLN A 150 15.13 21.03 -3.65
C GLN A 150 15.36 19.97 -2.56
N GLU A 151 15.83 20.37 -1.38
CA GLU A 151 15.98 19.48 -0.22
C GLU A 151 14.63 18.87 0.18
N LEU A 152 13.58 19.69 0.28
CA LEU A 152 12.23 19.24 0.59
C LEU A 152 11.70 18.27 -0.48
N LYS A 153 11.90 18.58 -1.77
CA LYS A 153 11.49 17.68 -2.87
C LYS A 153 12.19 16.33 -2.80
N LYS A 154 13.50 16.33 -2.50
CA LYS A 154 14.26 15.08 -2.30
C LYS A 154 13.70 14.26 -1.14
N ASP A 155 13.36 14.92 -0.04
CA ASP A 155 12.79 14.29 1.14
C ASP A 155 11.39 13.71 0.84
N ILE A 156 10.50 14.48 0.22
CA ILE A 156 9.19 14.01 -0.27
C ILE A 156 9.35 12.79 -1.18
N GLY A 157 10.33 12.81 -2.10
CA GLY A 157 10.62 11.70 -2.99
C GLY A 157 11.05 10.41 -2.27
N LYS A 158 11.83 10.50 -1.19
CA LYS A 158 12.21 9.32 -0.38
C LYS A 158 10.98 8.70 0.28
N MET A 159 10.13 9.52 0.89
CA MET A 159 8.92 9.04 1.56
C MET A 159 7.92 8.46 0.55
N THR A 160 7.75 9.10 -0.60
CA THR A 160 6.92 8.59 -1.70
C THR A 160 7.30 7.16 -2.08
N LYS A 161 8.60 6.88 -2.21
CA LYS A 161 9.09 5.53 -2.53
C LYS A 161 8.77 4.53 -1.40
N ALA A 162 9.02 4.90 -0.15
CA ALA A 162 8.76 4.02 0.99
C ALA A 162 7.28 3.68 1.13
N LEU A 163 6.40 4.69 1.04
CA LEU A 163 4.95 4.51 1.09
C LEU A 163 4.44 3.69 -0.10
N GLY A 164 4.97 3.90 -1.31
CA GLY A 164 4.59 3.13 -2.49
C GLY A 164 4.93 1.64 -2.37
N VAL A 165 6.11 1.32 -1.82
CA VAL A 165 6.51 -0.06 -1.54
C VAL A 165 5.59 -0.70 -0.50
N GLU A 166 5.34 0.00 0.61
CA GLU A 166 4.51 -0.53 1.68
C GLU A 166 3.04 -0.69 1.25
N LEU A 167 2.50 0.26 0.48
CA LEU A 167 1.13 0.18 -0.02
C LEU A 167 0.97 -1.02 -0.97
N SER A 168 1.95 -1.26 -1.84
CA SER A 168 1.96 -2.42 -2.73
C SER A 168 2.01 -3.73 -1.95
N ARG A 169 2.79 -3.77 -0.87
CA ARG A 169 2.88 -4.91 0.06
C ARG A 169 1.52 -5.20 0.70
N LEU A 170 0.88 -4.19 1.29
CA LEU A 170 -0.44 -4.32 1.93
C LEU A 170 -1.54 -4.75 0.94
N GLN A 171 -1.53 -4.19 -0.28
CA GLN A 171 -2.47 -4.61 -1.33
C GLN A 171 -2.28 -6.09 -1.70
N LEU A 172 -1.03 -6.56 -1.75
CA LEU A 172 -0.74 -7.96 -2.02
C LEU A 172 -1.21 -8.88 -0.89
N GLU A 173 -1.08 -8.46 0.37
CA GLU A 173 -1.60 -9.20 1.53
C GLU A 173 -3.12 -9.35 1.45
N VAL A 174 -3.86 -8.26 1.20
CA VAL A 174 -5.32 -8.30 1.06
C VAL A 174 -5.75 -9.26 -0.05
N LYS A 175 -5.10 -9.19 -1.22
CA LYS A 175 -5.40 -10.12 -2.32
C LYS A 175 -5.06 -11.56 -1.98
N THR A 176 -4.00 -11.78 -1.21
CA THR A 176 -3.62 -13.12 -0.76
C THR A 176 -4.66 -13.68 0.20
N GLU A 177 -5.18 -12.84 1.09
CA GLU A 177 -6.25 -13.21 2.01
C GLU A 177 -7.55 -13.56 1.28
N GLN A 178 -7.96 -12.75 0.30
CA GLN A 178 -9.11 -13.06 -0.57
C GLN A 178 -8.95 -14.40 -1.30
N ARG A 179 -7.72 -14.74 -1.75
CA ARG A 179 -7.46 -16.06 -2.35
C ARG A 179 -7.63 -17.19 -1.32
N HIS A 180 -7.22 -16.97 -0.08
CA HIS A 180 -7.42 -17.96 0.99
C HIS A 180 -8.91 -18.20 1.27
N GLU A 181 -9.72 -17.15 1.34
CA GLU A 181 -11.16 -17.25 1.52
C GLU A 181 -11.81 -18.08 0.40
N LEU A 182 -11.52 -17.75 -0.86
CA LEU A 182 -12.02 -18.49 -2.03
C LEU A 182 -11.61 -19.98 -2.00
N MET A 183 -10.41 -20.29 -1.52
CA MET A 183 -9.95 -21.66 -1.37
C MET A 183 -10.69 -22.40 -0.26
N SER A 184 -10.92 -21.73 0.88
CA SER A 184 -11.66 -22.28 2.02
C SER A 184 -13.10 -22.62 1.62
N ASP A 185 -13.75 -21.72 0.87
CA ASP A 185 -15.09 -21.95 0.31
C ASP A 185 -15.12 -23.15 -0.64
N ALA A 186 -14.14 -23.25 -1.55
CA ALA A 186 -14.03 -24.38 -2.46
C ALA A 186 -13.84 -25.71 -1.72
N ILE A 187 -13.01 -25.75 -0.68
CA ILE A 187 -12.81 -26.95 0.15
C ILE A 187 -14.09 -27.31 0.91
N SER A 188 -14.78 -26.32 1.47
CA SER A 188 -16.05 -26.52 2.18
C SER A 188 -17.13 -27.08 1.25
N ASN A 189 -17.21 -26.55 0.02
CA ASN A 189 -18.08 -27.05 -1.04
C ASN A 189 -17.73 -28.48 -1.47
N ALA A 190 -16.44 -28.76 -1.67
CA ALA A 190 -15.95 -30.08 -2.02
C ALA A 190 -16.32 -31.13 -0.97
N LYS A 191 -16.20 -30.81 0.33
CA LYS A 191 -16.65 -31.70 1.42
C LYS A 191 -18.13 -32.03 1.35
N ARG A 192 -18.99 -31.10 0.88
CA ARG A 192 -20.44 -31.38 0.68
C ARG A 192 -20.68 -32.32 -0.51
N LEU A 193 -19.94 -32.13 -1.59
CA LEU A 193 -19.98 -33.01 -2.77
C LEU A 193 -19.51 -34.42 -2.41
N GLU A 194 -18.41 -34.55 -1.65
CA GLU A 194 -17.92 -35.85 -1.15
C GLU A 194 -18.98 -36.58 -0.32
N LYS A 195 -19.65 -35.89 0.61
CA LYS A 195 -20.76 -36.46 1.40
C LYS A 195 -21.95 -36.92 0.55
N SER A 196 -22.12 -36.34 -0.64
CA SER A 196 -23.16 -36.69 -1.59
C SER A 196 -22.72 -37.76 -2.60
N GLY A 197 -21.52 -38.36 -2.41
CA GLY A 197 -20.95 -39.38 -3.30
C GLY A 197 -20.26 -38.83 -4.55
N GLN A 198 -20.19 -37.51 -4.72
CA GLN A 198 -19.64 -36.84 -5.91
C GLN A 198 -18.14 -36.50 -5.73
N GLN A 199 -17.33 -37.53 -5.42
CA GLN A 199 -15.90 -37.34 -5.13
C GLN A 199 -15.11 -36.80 -6.32
N LYS A 200 -15.51 -37.15 -7.55
CA LYS A 200 -14.82 -36.68 -8.77
C LYS A 200 -15.00 -35.18 -8.95
N GLU A 201 -16.21 -34.70 -8.76
CA GLU A 201 -16.59 -33.30 -8.84
C GLU A 201 -15.94 -32.49 -7.71
N ALA A 202 -15.87 -33.06 -6.50
CA ALA A 202 -15.19 -32.46 -5.35
C ALA A 202 -13.70 -32.22 -5.63
N ASP A 203 -12.99 -33.23 -6.12
CA ASP A 203 -11.55 -33.11 -6.44
C ASP A 203 -11.32 -32.09 -7.56
N LYS A 204 -12.15 -32.12 -8.61
CA LYS A 204 -12.08 -31.14 -9.70
C LYS A 204 -12.30 -29.71 -9.21
N LEU A 205 -13.21 -29.50 -8.27
CA LEU A 205 -13.45 -28.18 -7.68
C LEU A 205 -12.21 -27.66 -6.95
N ILE A 206 -11.59 -28.49 -6.09
CA ILE A 206 -10.39 -28.13 -5.34
C ILE A 206 -9.23 -27.83 -6.31
N VAL A 207 -8.94 -28.74 -7.24
CA VAL A 207 -7.81 -28.60 -8.18
C VAL A 207 -8.00 -27.40 -9.10
N SER A 208 -9.19 -27.21 -9.66
CA SER A 208 -9.48 -26.08 -10.55
C SER A 208 -9.42 -24.74 -9.82
N THR A 209 -9.91 -24.66 -8.58
CA THR A 209 -9.81 -23.45 -7.75
C THR A 209 -8.36 -23.12 -7.45
N TYR A 210 -7.58 -24.10 -6.96
CA TYR A 210 -6.15 -23.91 -6.70
C TYR A 210 -5.39 -23.41 -7.94
N ASN A 211 -5.64 -24.00 -9.10
CA ASN A 211 -4.99 -23.59 -10.35
C ASN A 211 -5.39 -22.17 -10.77
N LYS A 212 -6.67 -21.80 -10.63
CA LYS A 212 -7.16 -20.44 -10.92
C LYS A 212 -6.51 -19.40 -10.00
N LEU A 213 -6.47 -19.67 -8.69
CA LEU A 213 -5.86 -18.77 -7.71
C LEU A 213 -4.34 -18.63 -7.93
N SER A 214 -3.66 -19.73 -8.22
CA SER A 214 -2.23 -19.74 -8.55
C SER A 214 -1.93 -18.94 -9.82
N HIS A 215 -2.76 -19.09 -10.86
CA HIS A 215 -2.61 -18.33 -12.10
C HIS A 215 -2.90 -16.83 -11.90
N SER A 216 -3.92 -16.49 -11.10
CA SER A 216 -4.22 -15.11 -10.71
C SER A 216 -3.05 -14.47 -9.96
N ALA A 217 -2.46 -15.15 -8.97
CA ALA A 217 -1.29 -14.63 -8.26
C ALA A 217 -0.10 -14.38 -9.20
N LYS A 218 0.16 -15.31 -10.14
CA LYS A 218 1.24 -15.18 -11.12
C LYS A 218 1.10 -13.94 -12.02
N LYS A 219 -0.13 -13.59 -12.41
CA LYS A 219 -0.41 -12.36 -13.20
C LYS A 219 -0.05 -11.08 -12.45
N GLU A 220 -0.02 -11.14 -11.13
CA GLU A 220 0.33 -10.02 -10.25
C GLU A 220 1.77 -10.13 -9.73
N TYR A 221 2.63 -10.90 -10.43
CA TYR A 221 4.03 -11.13 -10.07
C TYR A 221 4.20 -11.71 -8.65
N SER A 222 3.21 -12.47 -8.18
CA SER A 222 3.22 -13.14 -6.88
C SER A 222 3.03 -14.65 -7.04
N GLN A 223 3.26 -15.40 -5.96
CA GLN A 223 3.01 -16.83 -5.89
C GLN A 223 1.91 -17.10 -4.85
N TYR A 224 0.86 -17.81 -5.26
CA TYR A 224 -0.13 -18.29 -4.31
C TYR A 224 0.46 -19.45 -3.50
N GLN A 225 0.56 -19.26 -2.19
CA GLN A 225 0.93 -20.31 -1.24
C GLN A 225 -0.29 -20.66 -0.40
N PRO A 226 -0.83 -21.89 -0.50
CA PRO A 226 -1.96 -22.29 0.33
C PRO A 226 -1.60 -22.29 1.82
N ARG A 227 -2.55 -21.85 2.64
CA ARG A 227 -2.48 -22.01 4.10
C ARG A 227 -2.27 -23.47 4.51
N PRO A 228 -1.60 -23.74 5.64
CA PRO A 228 -1.37 -25.10 6.14
C PRO A 228 -2.64 -25.96 6.18
N GLU A 229 -3.77 -25.38 6.59
CA GLU A 229 -5.08 -26.05 6.65
C GLU A 229 -5.64 -26.50 5.29
N HIS A 230 -5.27 -25.81 4.20
CA HIS A 230 -5.71 -26.14 2.84
C HIS A 230 -4.83 -27.19 2.17
N GLN A 231 -3.54 -27.27 2.55
CA GLN A 231 -2.52 -28.05 1.84
C GLN A 231 -2.88 -29.54 1.72
N LYS A 232 -3.40 -30.15 2.78
CA LYS A 232 -3.79 -31.57 2.77
C LYS A 232 -4.92 -31.85 1.78
N SER A 233 -5.97 -31.03 1.77
CA SER A 233 -7.09 -31.20 0.84
C SER A 233 -6.67 -30.97 -0.61
N ILE A 234 -5.80 -29.99 -0.86
CA ILE A 234 -5.26 -29.72 -2.20
C ILE A 234 -4.41 -30.88 -2.69
N SER A 235 -3.45 -31.35 -1.89
CA SER A 235 -2.52 -32.41 -2.30
C SER A 235 -3.25 -33.73 -2.56
N GLN A 236 -4.23 -34.09 -1.72
CA GLN A 236 -5.05 -35.28 -1.90
C GLN A 236 -5.89 -35.20 -3.20
N ALA A 237 -6.56 -34.07 -3.44
CA ALA A 237 -7.35 -33.88 -4.65
C ALA A 237 -6.47 -33.89 -5.92
N GLN A 238 -5.29 -33.29 -5.88
CA GLN A 238 -4.32 -33.31 -6.97
C GLN A 238 -3.81 -34.73 -7.26
N SER A 239 -3.50 -35.52 -6.23
CA SER A 239 -3.07 -36.92 -6.41
C SER A 239 -4.15 -37.74 -7.11
N ARG A 240 -5.39 -37.69 -6.58
CA ARG A 240 -6.53 -38.43 -7.15
C ARG A 240 -6.85 -38.00 -8.58
N GLU A 241 -6.79 -36.71 -8.89
CA GLU A 241 -7.03 -36.25 -10.26
C GLU A 241 -5.91 -36.66 -11.22
N LYS A 242 -4.65 -36.66 -10.76
CA LYS A 242 -3.52 -37.16 -11.55
C LYS A 242 -3.64 -38.66 -11.86
N GLU A 243 -4.03 -39.47 -10.87
CA GLU A 243 -4.31 -40.90 -11.06
C GLU A 243 -5.42 -41.14 -12.10
N ARG A 244 -6.50 -40.36 -12.05
CA ARG A 244 -7.58 -40.44 -13.06
C ARG A 244 -7.11 -40.06 -14.46
N GLN A 245 -6.29 -39.01 -14.59
CA GLN A 245 -5.73 -38.60 -15.89
C GLN A 245 -4.78 -39.65 -16.46
N ALA A 246 -3.98 -40.29 -15.61
CA ALA A 246 -3.11 -41.41 -16.01
C ALA A 246 -3.94 -42.62 -16.46
N ALA A 247 -4.98 -42.99 -15.71
CA ALA A 247 -5.87 -44.10 -16.08
C ALA A 247 -6.62 -43.84 -17.41
N SER A 248 -7.08 -42.61 -17.64
CA SER A 248 -7.72 -42.21 -18.91
C SER A 248 -6.74 -42.28 -20.09
N SER A 249 -5.49 -41.88 -19.89
CA SER A 249 -4.44 -41.96 -20.93
C SER A 249 -4.11 -43.41 -21.30
N ILE A 250 -4.04 -44.30 -20.31
CA ILE A 250 -3.81 -45.74 -20.53
C ILE A 250 -4.99 -46.38 -21.26
N GLN A 251 -6.24 -46.03 -20.91
CA GLN A 251 -7.42 -46.49 -21.66
C GLN A 251 -7.41 -46.01 -23.11
N HIS A 252 -7.05 -44.76 -23.38
CA HIS A 252 -6.97 -44.25 -24.75
C HIS A 252 -5.85 -44.93 -25.56
N GLN A 253 -4.70 -45.24 -24.96
CA GLN A 253 -3.63 -46.00 -25.62
C GLN A 253 -4.05 -47.44 -25.95
N GLN A 254 -4.69 -48.15 -25.01
CA GLN A 254 -5.21 -49.50 -25.25
C GLN A 254 -6.32 -49.53 -26.32
N HIS A 255 -7.14 -48.48 -26.40
CA HIS A 255 -8.16 -48.36 -27.46
C HIS A 255 -7.55 -48.01 -28.83
N SER A 256 -6.46 -47.26 -28.89
CA SER A 256 -5.73 -47.01 -30.13
C SER A 256 -4.97 -48.25 -30.63
N GLU A 257 -4.33 -49.00 -29.73
CA GLU A 257 -3.63 -50.25 -30.09
C GLU A 257 -4.61 -51.32 -30.59
N LYS A 258 -5.77 -51.49 -29.93
CA LYS A 258 -6.83 -52.39 -30.41
C LYS A 258 -7.43 -52.00 -31.77
N ARG A 259 -7.35 -50.73 -32.18
CA ARG A 259 -7.77 -50.32 -33.54
C ARG A 259 -6.70 -50.65 -34.58
N ILE A 260 -5.43 -50.46 -34.26
CA ILE A 260 -4.31 -50.75 -35.17
C ILE A 260 -4.19 -52.25 -35.47
N ASP A 261 -4.40 -53.11 -34.46
CA ASP A 261 -4.35 -54.57 -34.67
C ASP A 261 -5.56 -55.12 -35.44
N ARG A 262 -6.72 -54.45 -35.37
CA ARG A 262 -7.92 -54.85 -36.12
C ARG A 262 -7.79 -54.54 -37.62
N ASP A 263 -7.15 -53.43 -37.97
CA ASP A 263 -6.92 -53.05 -39.37
C ASP A 263 -5.84 -53.91 -40.05
N LYS A 264 -4.84 -54.40 -39.30
CA LYS A 264 -3.82 -55.33 -39.85
C LYS A 264 -4.38 -56.73 -40.13
N ASN A 265 -5.33 -57.21 -39.33
CA ASN A 265 -5.93 -58.54 -39.50
C ASN A 265 -7.03 -58.62 -40.59
N GLN A 266 -7.42 -57.50 -41.22
CA GLN A 266 -8.31 -57.51 -42.39
C GLN A 266 -7.56 -57.53 -43.73
N SER A 267 -6.24 -57.36 -43.74
CA SER A 267 -5.45 -57.32 -44.99
C SER A 267 -4.77 -58.64 -45.36
N ILE A 268 -4.94 -59.70 -44.56
CA ILE A 268 -4.38 -61.05 -44.83
C ILE A 268 -5.55 -61.98 -45.16
N GLY A 269 -6.04 -61.93 -46.39
CA GLY A 269 -7.19 -62.71 -46.84
C GLY A 269 -7.56 -62.42 -48.28
N ARG A 270 -6.60 -62.63 -49.20
CA ARG A 270 -6.85 -62.88 -50.62
C ARG A 270 -5.85 -63.90 -51.12
#